data_AF-A0A529ZI09-F1
#
_entry.id   AF-A0A529ZI09-F1
#
_cell.length_a   1.000
_cell.length_b   1.000
_cell.length_c   1.000
_cell.angle_alpha   90.00
_cell.angle_beta   90.00
_cell.angle_gamma   90.00
#
_symmetry.space_group_name_H-M   'P 1'
#
loop_
_entity.id
_entity.type
_entity.pdbx_description
1 polymer ?
#
loop_
_entity_poly.entity_id
_entity_poly.type
_entity_poly.pdbx_seq_one_letter_code
_entity_poly.pdbx_strand_id
1 'polypeptide(L)'
;LTAMSNSFGARWFDENWKPQFDQPEWKNTLQFYVDLMKADGPEGASSNGFNENLALFQQGKCGMWIDATVAASFVSDPKASQVADKVGYALAPDNGLGKRGNWLWAWSLAIPAGTQKADAAQKFVSWATSKHYAELVASKEGWANVPPGTRSSLYANAEYQKAAPFAKMTLD
;
A
#
# COMPACT_ATOMS: atom_id res chain seq x y z
N LEU A 1 -1.47 -10.85 5.62
CA LEU A 1 -2.39 -11.97 5.97
C LEU A 1 -3.80 -11.52 6.34
N THR A 2 -4.01 -10.58 7.28
CA THR A 2 -5.37 -10.11 7.65
C THR A 2 -6.24 -9.65 6.48
N ALA A 3 -5.70 -8.81 5.60
CA ALA A 3 -6.41 -8.34 4.42
C ALA A 3 -6.85 -9.50 3.50
N MET A 4 -5.91 -10.41 3.21
CA MET A 4 -6.16 -11.63 2.43
C MET A 4 -7.21 -12.53 3.09
N SER A 5 -7.20 -12.69 4.42
CA SER A 5 -8.13 -13.60 5.09
C SER A 5 -9.59 -13.19 4.90
N ASN A 6 -9.88 -11.89 4.79
CA ASN A 6 -11.21 -11.38 4.48
C ASN A 6 -11.72 -11.86 3.10
N SER A 7 -10.85 -12.00 2.09
CA SER A 7 -11.25 -12.51 0.77
C SER A 7 -11.47 -14.02 0.73
N PHE A 8 -11.04 -14.72 1.79
CA PHE A 8 -11.35 -16.12 2.08
C PHE A 8 -12.57 -16.26 3.02
N GLY A 9 -13.24 -15.16 3.36
CA GLY A 9 -14.41 -15.16 4.26
C GLY A 9 -14.06 -15.21 5.75
N ALA A 10 -12.78 -15.12 6.11
CA ALA A 10 -12.36 -15.12 7.50
C ALA A 10 -12.66 -13.78 8.19
N ARG A 11 -12.64 -13.80 9.51
CA ARG A 11 -12.72 -12.63 10.39
C ARG A 11 -11.84 -12.87 11.61
N TRP A 12 -11.34 -11.81 12.25
CA TRP A 12 -10.52 -11.97 13.47
C TRP A 12 -11.36 -12.46 14.66
N PHE A 13 -12.53 -11.86 14.83
CA PHE A 13 -13.43 -12.12 15.94
C PHE A 13 -14.87 -12.28 15.45
N ASP A 14 -15.68 -13.06 16.18
CA ASP A 14 -17.13 -13.01 16.06
C ASP A 14 -17.74 -11.83 16.83
N GLU A 15 -19.08 -11.71 16.83
CA GLU A 15 -19.81 -10.63 17.50
C GLU A 15 -19.69 -10.66 19.03
N ASN A 16 -19.20 -11.78 19.60
CA ASN A 16 -18.94 -11.96 21.02
C ASN A 16 -17.45 -11.80 21.37
N TRP A 17 -16.64 -11.27 20.46
CA TRP A 17 -15.19 -11.13 20.61
C TRP A 17 -14.43 -12.45 20.76
N LYS A 18 -15.02 -13.57 20.33
CA LYS A 18 -14.31 -14.85 20.31
C LYS A 18 -13.35 -14.87 19.11
N PRO A 19 -12.04 -15.18 19.29
CA PRO A 19 -11.12 -15.33 18.18
C PRO A 19 -11.54 -16.48 17.26
N GLN A 20 -11.36 -16.31 15.95
CA GLN A 20 -11.84 -17.27 14.94
C GLN A 20 -10.71 -18.07 14.24
N PHE A 21 -9.51 -18.11 14.81
CA PHE A 21 -8.36 -18.80 14.17
C PHE A 21 -8.54 -20.31 14.00
N ASP A 22 -9.45 -20.92 14.76
CA ASP A 22 -9.81 -22.33 14.69
C ASP A 22 -10.87 -22.65 13.61
N GLN A 23 -11.30 -21.65 12.85
CA GLN A 23 -12.29 -21.79 11.78
C GLN A 23 -11.66 -22.11 10.41
N PRO A 24 -12.39 -22.80 9.51
CA PRO A 24 -11.85 -23.26 8.23
C PRO A 24 -11.32 -22.12 7.35
N GLU A 25 -11.89 -20.92 7.41
CA GLU A 25 -11.48 -19.79 6.56
C GLU A 25 -10.05 -19.33 6.88
N TRP A 26 -9.66 -19.29 8.16
CA TRP A 26 -8.29 -18.98 8.56
C TRP A 26 -7.31 -20.09 8.18
N LYS A 27 -7.71 -21.36 8.33
CA LYS A 27 -6.89 -22.50 7.89
C LYS A 27 -6.64 -22.43 6.38
N ASN A 28 -7.68 -22.18 5.58
CA ASN A 28 -7.57 -22.07 4.13
C ASN A 28 -6.68 -20.90 3.72
N THR A 29 -6.84 -19.74 4.35
CA THR A 29 -6.02 -18.55 4.08
C THR A 29 -4.54 -18.84 4.32
N LEU A 30 -4.20 -19.37 5.50
CA LEU A 30 -2.81 -19.57 5.89
C LEU A 30 -2.17 -20.70 5.07
N GLN A 31 -2.92 -21.77 4.80
CA GLN A 31 -2.45 -22.87 3.98
C GLN A 31 -2.14 -22.39 2.56
N PHE A 32 -3.06 -21.66 1.93
CA PHE A 32 -2.85 -21.08 0.60
C PHE A 32 -1.60 -20.19 0.57
N TYR A 33 -1.46 -19.28 1.53
CA TYR A 33 -0.29 -18.39 1.60
C TYR A 33 1.02 -19.17 1.74
N VAL A 34 1.08 -20.14 2.66
CA VAL A 34 2.29 -20.91 2.90
C VAL A 34 2.65 -21.77 1.70
N ASP A 35 1.68 -22.40 1.05
CA ASP A 35 1.92 -23.24 -0.12
C ASP A 35 2.39 -22.40 -1.31
N LEU A 36 1.77 -21.24 -1.56
CA LEU A 36 2.20 -20.30 -2.58
C LEU A 36 3.62 -19.81 -2.34
N MET A 37 3.94 -19.36 -1.12
CA MET A 37 5.27 -18.84 -0.81
C MET A 37 6.36 -19.92 -0.83
N LYS A 38 6.00 -21.18 -0.57
CA LYS A 38 6.93 -22.32 -0.72
C LYS A 38 7.18 -22.68 -2.18
N ALA A 39 6.16 -22.60 -3.03
CA ALA A 39 6.27 -22.96 -4.43
C ALA A 39 6.97 -21.86 -5.24
N ASP A 40 6.58 -20.60 -5.03
CA ASP A 40 6.91 -19.48 -5.91
C ASP A 40 7.48 -18.25 -5.18
N GLY A 41 7.61 -18.30 -3.84
CA GLY A 41 8.12 -17.20 -3.04
C GLY A 41 9.65 -17.09 -3.07
N PRO A 42 10.22 -15.92 -2.73
CA PRO A 42 11.66 -15.75 -2.60
C PRO A 42 12.21 -16.51 -1.39
N GLU A 43 13.48 -16.92 -1.46
CA GLU A 43 14.19 -17.46 -0.30
C GLU A 43 14.17 -16.47 0.87
N GLY A 44 13.99 -16.99 2.09
CA GLY A 44 13.98 -16.16 3.29
C GLY A 44 12.77 -15.23 3.43
N ALA A 45 11.67 -15.49 2.71
CA ALA A 45 10.47 -14.64 2.70
C ALA A 45 9.92 -14.26 4.10
N SER A 46 10.17 -15.07 5.13
CA SER A 46 9.79 -14.78 6.51
C SER A 46 10.46 -13.52 7.09
N SER A 47 11.56 -13.05 6.49
CA SER A 47 12.29 -11.85 6.88
C SER A 47 11.92 -10.62 6.06
N ASN A 48 11.04 -10.75 5.07
CA ASN A 48 10.71 -9.67 4.15
C ASN A 48 9.49 -8.87 4.64
N GLY A 49 9.70 -7.60 4.95
CA GLY A 49 8.63 -6.62 5.12
C GLY A 49 8.29 -5.92 3.81
N PHE A 50 7.63 -4.76 3.91
CA PHE A 50 7.26 -3.95 2.74
C PHE A 50 8.50 -3.53 1.91
N ASN A 51 9.54 -3.01 2.56
CA ASN A 51 10.72 -2.46 1.86
C ASN A 51 11.55 -3.55 1.19
N GLU A 52 11.68 -4.73 1.80
CA GLU A 52 12.40 -5.86 1.23
C GLU A 52 11.70 -6.37 -0.04
N ASN A 53 10.36 -6.47 -0.02
CA ASN A 53 9.59 -6.87 -1.20
C ASN A 53 9.59 -5.79 -2.29
N LEU A 54 9.55 -4.50 -1.92
CA LEU A 54 9.73 -3.39 -2.86
C LEU A 54 11.06 -3.52 -3.61
N ALA A 55 12.15 -3.78 -2.89
CA ALA A 55 13.47 -3.94 -3.48
C ALA A 55 13.54 -5.17 -4.41
N LEU A 56 12.93 -6.29 -4.03
CA LEU A 56 12.85 -7.48 -4.89
C LEU A 56 12.11 -7.19 -6.20
N PHE A 57 10.98 -6.49 -6.12
CA PHE A 57 10.18 -6.12 -7.28
C PHE A 57 10.93 -5.14 -8.19
N GLN A 58 11.50 -4.06 -7.64
CA GLN A 58 12.29 -3.08 -8.40
C GLN A 58 13.51 -3.70 -9.10
N GLN A 59 14.08 -4.78 -8.55
CA GLN A 59 15.19 -5.53 -9.16
C GLN A 59 14.73 -6.58 -10.19
N GLY A 60 13.43 -6.67 -10.47
CA GLY A 60 12.88 -7.64 -11.42
C GLY A 60 12.92 -9.09 -10.93
N LYS A 61 13.01 -9.32 -9.61
CA LYS A 61 13.05 -10.65 -8.99
C LYS A 61 11.68 -11.12 -8.47
N CYS A 62 10.62 -10.37 -8.75
CA CYS A 62 9.26 -10.66 -8.32
C CYS A 62 8.29 -10.43 -9.47
N GLY A 63 7.58 -11.48 -9.88
CA GLY A 63 6.61 -11.39 -10.99
C GLY A 63 5.30 -10.70 -10.59
N MET A 64 4.81 -10.95 -9.37
CA MET A 64 3.62 -10.32 -8.81
C MET A 64 3.86 -9.99 -7.33
N TRP A 65 3.57 -8.75 -6.95
CA TRP A 65 3.63 -8.29 -5.58
C TRP A 65 2.32 -7.59 -5.21
N ILE A 66 1.64 -8.11 -4.19
CA ILE A 66 0.31 -7.65 -3.75
C ILE A 66 0.48 -6.86 -2.45
N ASP A 67 0.54 -5.54 -2.55
CA ASP A 67 0.88 -4.69 -1.40
C ASP A 67 0.32 -3.25 -1.53
N ALA A 68 0.81 -2.34 -0.68
CA ALA A 68 0.35 -0.97 -0.57
C ALA A 68 0.46 -0.22 -1.91
N THR A 69 -0.62 0.48 -2.27
CA THR A 69 -0.72 1.31 -3.48
C THR A 69 0.34 2.41 -3.57
N VAL A 70 0.90 2.86 -2.44
CA VAL A 70 2.00 3.82 -2.40
C VAL A 70 3.26 3.32 -3.11
N ALA A 71 3.45 2.00 -3.23
CA ALA A 71 4.56 1.41 -3.95
C ALA A 71 4.55 1.75 -5.45
N ALA A 72 3.38 2.09 -6.02
CA ALA A 72 3.22 2.29 -7.46
C ALA A 72 4.15 3.39 -8.01
N SER A 73 4.34 4.49 -7.28
CA SER A 73 5.28 5.54 -7.67
C SER A 73 6.73 5.03 -7.70
N PHE A 74 7.15 4.28 -6.69
CA PHE A 74 8.51 3.76 -6.56
C PHE A 74 8.85 2.72 -7.63
N VAL A 75 7.92 1.81 -7.94
CA VAL A 75 8.16 0.77 -8.93
C VAL A 75 8.08 1.30 -10.37
N SER A 76 7.43 2.44 -10.59
CA SER A 76 7.37 3.14 -11.88
C SER A 76 8.46 4.20 -12.08
N ASP A 77 9.30 4.47 -11.08
CA ASP A 77 10.40 5.42 -11.25
C ASP A 77 11.60 4.74 -11.92
N PRO A 78 11.97 5.09 -13.18
CA PRO A 78 13.09 4.49 -13.88
C PRO A 78 14.46 4.77 -13.22
N LYS A 79 14.54 5.73 -12.29
CA LYS A 79 15.76 5.97 -11.49
C LYS A 79 15.93 4.96 -10.35
N ALA A 80 14.83 4.38 -9.87
CA ALA A 80 14.81 3.49 -8.72
C ALA A 80 14.44 2.04 -9.06
N SER A 81 13.83 1.81 -10.24
CA SER A 81 13.26 0.53 -10.63
C SER A 81 13.77 0.07 -12.00
N GLN A 82 14.32 -1.14 -12.07
CA GLN A 82 14.77 -1.78 -13.31
C GLN A 82 13.61 -2.30 -14.17
N VAL A 83 12.38 -2.27 -13.63
CA VAL A 83 11.16 -2.76 -14.28
C VAL A 83 10.13 -1.66 -14.48
N ALA A 84 10.51 -0.39 -14.36
CA ALA A 84 9.62 0.77 -14.41
C ALA A 84 8.71 0.81 -15.65
N ASP A 85 9.20 0.35 -16.79
CA ASP A 85 8.49 0.30 -18.08
C ASP A 85 7.64 -0.97 -18.28
N LYS A 86 7.62 -1.88 -17.30
CA LYS A 86 6.99 -3.22 -17.39
C LYS A 86 5.90 -3.46 -16.34
N VAL A 87 5.62 -2.49 -15.47
CA VAL A 87 4.68 -2.67 -14.37
C VAL A 87 3.23 -2.57 -14.86
N GLY A 88 2.45 -3.62 -14.59
CA GLY A 88 0.99 -3.62 -14.70
C GLY A 88 0.33 -3.52 -13.32
N TYR A 89 -0.89 -3.00 -13.29
CA TYR A 89 -1.68 -2.87 -12.06
C TYR A 89 -3.02 -3.58 -12.20
N ALA A 90 -3.46 -4.23 -11.12
CA ALA A 90 -4.76 -4.86 -11.00
C ALA A 90 -5.28 -4.68 -9.56
N LEU A 91 -6.59 -4.84 -9.38
CA LEU A 91 -7.20 -4.87 -8.05
C LEU A 91 -6.70 -6.07 -7.23
N ALA A 92 -6.76 -5.96 -5.90
CA ALA A 92 -6.47 -7.08 -5.01
C ALA A 92 -7.31 -8.33 -5.40
N PRO A 93 -6.72 -9.54 -5.44
CA PRO A 93 -7.45 -10.76 -5.80
C PRO A 93 -8.58 -11.09 -4.83
N ASP A 94 -9.59 -11.81 -5.31
CA ASP A 94 -10.73 -12.26 -4.49
C ASP A 94 -11.17 -13.67 -4.84
N ASN A 95 -11.99 -14.28 -3.97
CA ASN A 95 -12.57 -15.61 -4.18
C ASN A 95 -14.08 -15.57 -4.50
N GLY A 96 -14.61 -14.44 -4.98
CA GLY A 96 -16.03 -14.30 -5.30
C GLY A 96 -16.97 -14.28 -4.10
N LEU A 97 -16.45 -14.08 -2.88
CA LEU A 97 -17.22 -14.06 -1.63
C LEU A 97 -17.74 -12.66 -1.25
N GLY A 98 -17.68 -11.70 -2.18
CA GLY A 98 -18.15 -10.33 -1.97
C GLY A 98 -17.17 -9.42 -1.20
N LYS A 99 -15.98 -9.91 -0.82
CA LYS A 99 -14.89 -9.11 -0.23
C LYS A 99 -13.57 -9.39 -0.95
N ARG A 100 -12.94 -8.33 -1.48
CA ARG A 100 -11.59 -8.42 -2.09
C ARG A 100 -10.46 -8.30 -1.07
N GLY A 101 -10.72 -7.62 0.05
CA GLY A 101 -9.74 -7.46 1.12
C GLY A 101 -8.66 -6.39 0.84
N ASN A 102 -8.80 -5.55 -0.19
CA ASN A 102 -7.97 -4.35 -0.33
C ASN A 102 -8.10 -3.47 0.92
N TRP A 103 -6.98 -3.12 1.53
CA TRP A 103 -6.97 -2.40 2.81
C TRP A 103 -7.01 -0.89 2.61
N LEU A 104 -7.37 -0.19 3.68
CA LEU A 104 -7.22 1.26 3.81
C LEU A 104 -6.16 1.54 4.88
N TRP A 105 -5.11 2.26 4.50
CA TRP A 105 -4.04 2.66 5.41
C TRP A 105 -3.57 4.08 5.11
N ALA A 106 -3.31 4.86 6.15
CA ALA A 106 -2.74 6.20 6.03
C ALA A 106 -1.66 6.41 7.09
N TRP A 107 -0.47 6.80 6.64
CA TRP A 107 0.56 7.33 7.53
C TRP A 107 0.18 8.74 7.95
N SER A 108 0.05 8.96 9.26
CA SER A 108 -0.42 10.22 9.84
C SER A 108 0.61 10.80 10.80
N LEU A 109 0.69 12.13 10.85
CA LEU A 109 1.51 12.84 11.82
C LEU A 109 0.63 13.26 13.01
N ALA A 110 1.02 12.86 14.22
CA ALA A 110 0.31 13.17 15.45
C ALA A 110 1.22 13.94 16.42
N ILE A 111 0.62 14.77 17.27
CA ILE A 111 1.31 15.60 18.25
C ILE A 111 0.98 15.09 19.66
N PRO A 112 1.97 14.65 20.46
CA PRO A 112 1.74 14.22 21.84
C PRO A 112 1.14 15.35 22.67
N ALA A 113 0.08 15.07 23.43
CA ALA A 113 -0.66 16.10 24.19
C ALA A 113 0.20 16.87 25.22
N GLY A 114 1.27 16.27 25.75
CA GLY A 114 2.15 16.89 26.75
C GLY A 114 3.33 17.69 26.18
N THR A 115 3.44 17.86 24.86
CA THR A 115 4.59 18.54 24.26
C THR A 115 4.63 20.04 24.60
N GLN A 116 5.83 20.55 24.86
CA GLN A 116 6.09 21.99 25.01
C GLN A 116 6.33 22.69 23.66
N LYS A 117 6.23 21.96 22.54
CA LYS A 117 6.49 22.45 21.17
C LYS A 117 5.26 22.37 20.27
N ALA A 118 4.06 22.52 20.84
CA ALA A 118 2.79 22.30 20.13
C ALA A 118 2.66 23.18 18.88
N ASP A 119 2.89 24.49 19.01
CA ASP A 119 2.74 25.44 17.90
C ASP A 119 3.67 25.13 16.73
N ALA A 120 4.93 24.81 17.02
CA ALA A 120 5.91 24.45 15.99
C ALA A 120 5.53 23.14 15.29
N ALA A 121 5.08 22.14 16.07
CA ALA A 121 4.63 20.86 15.54
C ALA A 121 3.37 21.02 14.67
N GLN A 122 2.39 21.83 15.08
CA GLN A 122 1.19 22.10 14.28
C GLN A 122 1.50 22.78 12.95
N LYS A 123 2.42 23.75 12.94
CA LYS A 123 2.91 24.38 11.70
C LYS A 123 3.56 23.34 10.77
N PHE A 124 4.39 22.46 11.31
CA PHE A 124 5.03 21.40 10.54
C PHE A 124 4.02 20.42 9.95
N VAL A 125 3.08 19.91 10.75
CA VAL A 125 2.03 18.99 10.28
C VAL A 125 1.18 19.65 9.19
N SER A 126 0.80 20.91 9.39
CA SER A 126 0.01 21.67 8.42
C SER A 126 0.77 21.85 7.10
N TRP A 127 2.06 22.17 7.16
CA TRP A 127 2.92 22.28 6.00
C TRP A 127 3.07 20.94 5.27
N ALA A 128 3.51 19.89 5.97
CA ALA A 128 3.83 18.58 5.40
C ALA A 128 2.62 17.86 4.77
N THR A 129 1.40 18.22 5.19
CA THR A 129 0.16 17.64 4.68
C THR A 129 -0.60 18.59 3.75
N SER A 130 -0.05 19.76 3.40
CA SER A 130 -0.70 20.77 2.55
C SER A 130 -0.70 20.42 1.06
N LYS A 131 -1.53 21.13 0.28
CA LYS A 131 -1.43 21.12 -1.19
C LYS A 131 -0.06 21.63 -1.67
N HIS A 132 0.47 22.63 -0.96
CA HIS A 132 1.77 23.23 -1.29
C HIS A 132 2.91 22.22 -1.16
N TYR A 133 2.85 21.30 -0.20
CA TYR A 133 3.84 20.22 -0.09
C TYR A 133 3.80 19.28 -1.30
N ALA A 134 2.59 18.95 -1.79
CA ALA A 134 2.46 18.17 -3.02
C ALA A 134 3.06 18.90 -4.23
N GLU A 135 2.82 20.21 -4.36
CA GLU A 135 3.42 21.03 -5.42
C GLU A 135 4.95 21.10 -5.31
N LEU A 136 5.47 21.23 -4.08
CA LEU A 136 6.91 21.22 -3.82
C LEU A 136 7.53 19.90 -4.28
N VAL A 137 6.98 18.76 -3.88
CA VAL A 137 7.46 17.44 -4.32
C VAL A 137 7.36 17.32 -5.84
N ALA A 138 6.22 17.71 -6.44
CA ALA A 138 6.07 17.67 -7.90
C ALA A 138 7.15 18.49 -8.63
N SER A 139 7.52 19.65 -8.09
CA SER A 139 8.57 20.51 -8.68
C SER A 139 9.98 19.93 -8.61
N LYS A 140 10.24 19.02 -7.66
CA LYS A 140 11.56 18.45 -7.39
C LYS A 140 11.71 17.04 -7.95
N GLU A 141 10.68 16.24 -7.77
CA GLU A 141 10.67 14.79 -8.02
C GLU A 141 9.64 14.38 -9.08
N GLY A 142 8.81 15.31 -9.58
CA GLY A 142 7.76 15.03 -10.56
C GLY A 142 6.44 14.60 -9.92
N TRP A 143 5.34 14.81 -10.66
CA TRP A 143 3.98 14.59 -10.16
C TRP A 143 3.71 13.14 -9.74
N ALA A 144 4.29 12.15 -10.42
CA ALA A 144 4.11 10.73 -10.08
C ALA A 144 4.63 10.37 -8.68
N ASN A 145 5.56 11.17 -8.12
CA ASN A 145 6.23 10.93 -6.85
C ASN A 145 5.62 11.71 -5.67
N VAL A 146 4.52 12.43 -5.91
CA VAL A 146 3.79 13.14 -4.85
C VAL A 146 3.14 12.14 -3.88
N PRO A 147 3.15 12.40 -2.56
CA PRO A 147 2.45 11.54 -1.59
C PRO A 147 0.96 11.33 -1.95
N PRO A 148 0.52 10.10 -2.24
CA PRO A 148 -0.84 9.82 -2.70
C PRO A 148 -1.84 9.71 -1.53
N GLY A 149 -3.14 9.54 -1.86
CA GLY A 149 -4.15 9.04 -0.92
C GLY A 149 -4.70 10.01 0.12
N THR A 150 -4.28 11.28 0.13
CA THR A 150 -4.66 12.23 1.19
C THR A 150 -5.60 13.36 0.76
N ARG A 151 -5.69 13.69 -0.54
CA ARG A 151 -6.44 14.86 -1.03
C ARG A 151 -7.17 14.57 -2.34
N SER A 152 -8.48 14.78 -2.36
CA SER A 152 -9.29 14.69 -3.60
C SER A 152 -8.80 15.65 -4.68
N SER A 153 -8.26 16.82 -4.31
CA SER A 153 -7.71 17.78 -5.26
C SER A 153 -6.48 17.29 -6.01
N LEU A 154 -5.70 16.35 -5.43
CA LEU A 154 -4.57 15.73 -6.13
C LEU A 154 -5.09 14.85 -7.28
N TYR A 155 -6.11 14.04 -6.99
CA TYR A 155 -6.73 13.17 -8.00
C TYR A 155 -7.55 13.93 -9.05
N ALA A 156 -8.00 15.15 -8.77
CA ALA A 156 -8.60 16.03 -9.76
C ALA A 156 -7.57 16.77 -10.65
N ASN A 157 -6.27 16.69 -10.33
CA ASN A 157 -5.22 17.38 -11.07
C ASN A 157 -4.84 16.62 -12.36
N ALA A 158 -5.00 17.27 -13.52
CA ALA A 158 -4.69 16.68 -14.83
C ALA A 158 -3.20 16.30 -14.98
N GLU A 159 -2.27 17.08 -14.41
CA GLU A 159 -0.84 16.76 -14.48
C GLU A 159 -0.49 15.52 -13.65
N TYR A 160 -1.16 15.34 -12.51
CA TYR A 160 -1.02 14.13 -11.71
C TYR A 160 -1.60 12.91 -12.44
N GLN A 161 -2.80 13.03 -13.01
CA GLN A 161 -3.42 11.95 -13.78
C GLN A 161 -2.59 11.54 -15.00
N LYS A 162 -1.94 12.51 -15.66
CA LYS A 162 -1.04 12.24 -16.80
C LYS A 162 0.26 11.56 -16.38
N ALA A 163 0.84 11.96 -15.24
CA ALA A 163 2.12 11.44 -14.78
C ALA A 163 2.01 10.11 -14.03
N ALA A 164 0.89 9.86 -13.34
CA ALA A 164 0.66 8.70 -12.49
C ALA A 164 -0.43 7.80 -13.10
N PRO A 165 -0.10 6.88 -14.03
CA PRO A 165 -1.09 6.01 -14.67
C PRO A 165 -1.83 5.09 -13.68
N PHE A 166 -1.23 4.87 -12.50
CA PHE A 166 -1.84 4.13 -11.39
C PHE A 166 -2.87 4.94 -10.58
N ALA A 167 -2.94 6.27 -10.74
CA ALA A 167 -3.72 7.14 -9.85
C ALA A 167 -5.19 6.74 -9.73
N LYS A 168 -5.85 6.43 -10.87
CA LYS A 168 -7.24 5.98 -10.88
C LYS A 168 -7.43 4.70 -10.05
N MET A 169 -6.57 3.70 -10.26
CA MET A 169 -6.67 2.42 -9.57
C MET A 169 -6.41 2.54 -8.06
N THR A 170 -5.69 3.57 -7.61
CA THR A 170 -5.53 3.82 -6.18
C THR A 170 -6.79 4.38 -5.50
N LEU A 171 -7.79 4.82 -6.27
CA LEU A 171 -9.10 5.26 -5.76
C LEU A 171 -10.18 4.16 -5.82
N ASP A 172 -10.05 3.23 -6.76
CA ASP A 172 -11.00 2.14 -7.02
C ASP A 172 -10.85 1.00 -5.99
#